data_AF-A0A7R9HHW2-F1
#
_entry.id   AF-A0A7R9HHW2-F1
#
_cell.length_a   1.000
_cell.length_b   1.000
_cell.length_c   1.000
_cell.angle_alpha   90.00
_cell.angle_beta   90.00
_cell.angle_gamma   90.00
#
_symmetry.space_group_name_H-M   'P 1'
#
loop_
_entity.id
_entity.type
_entity.pdbx_description
1 polymer ?
#
loop_
_entity_poly.entity_id
_entity_poly.type
_entity_poly.pdbx_seq_one_letter_code
_entity_poly.pdbx_strand_id
1 'polypeptide(L)'
;MCCNLLESCGRFLFRHPDSHQRTKAYLEQMMRKKSVTALDSRYVTMIENAYYHVNPPELAPYVKKERPPMHEFIRKILYQDLTKPNTD
;
A
#
# COMPACT_ATOMS: atom_id res chain seq x y z
N MET A 1 1.66 7.62 18.91
CA MET A 1 1.73 6.28 19.56
C MET A 1 0.94 5.26 18.75
N CYS A 2 -0.40 5.31 18.70
CA CYS A 2 -1.19 4.31 17.95
C CYS A 2 -0.88 4.28 16.44
N CYS A 3 -0.77 5.44 15.79
CA CYS A 3 -0.43 5.49 14.36
C CYS A 3 0.95 4.86 14.06
N ASN A 4 1.97 5.12 14.88
CA ASN A 4 3.31 4.51 14.72
C ASN A 4 3.28 2.98 14.84
N LEU A 5 2.41 2.43 15.70
CA LEU A 5 2.22 0.99 15.81
C LEU A 5 1.61 0.43 14.51
N LEU A 6 0.57 1.08 13.99
CA LEU A 6 -0.08 0.69 12.74
C LEU A 6 0.84 0.80 11.52
N GLU A 7 1.72 1.81 11.48
CA GLU A 7 2.75 1.94 10.46
C GLU A 7 3.78 0.81 10.52
N SER A 8 4.11 0.30 11.71
CA SER A 8 5.12 -0.74 11.90
C SER A 8 4.56 -2.15 11.62
N CYS A 9 3.42 -2.50 12.21
CA CYS A 9 2.89 -3.87 12.18
C CYS A 9 1.43 -3.98 11.72
N GLY A 10 0.75 -2.88 11.41
CA GLY A 10 -0.67 -2.89 11.09
C GLY A 10 -1.01 -3.73 9.85
N ARG A 11 -0.17 -3.70 8.81
CA ARG A 11 -0.35 -4.56 7.62
C ARG A 11 -0.31 -6.05 7.94
N PHE A 12 0.58 -6.46 8.84
CA PHE A 12 0.70 -7.86 9.27
C PHE A 12 -0.57 -8.30 10.01
N LEU A 13 -0.99 -7.51 11.01
CA LEU A 13 -2.20 -7.78 11.80
C LEU A 13 -3.48 -7.75 10.96
N PHE A 14 -3.51 -6.94 9.90
CA PHE A 14 -4.65 -6.87 9.01
C PHE A 14 -4.67 -8.03 7.99
N ARG A 15 -3.52 -8.62 7.63
CA ARG A 15 -3.48 -9.73 6.67
C ARG A 15 -3.65 -11.10 7.32
N HIS A 16 -3.30 -11.24 8.59
CA HIS A 16 -3.37 -12.52 9.28
C HIS A 16 -4.82 -12.85 9.68
N PRO A 17 -5.38 -14.02 9.32
CA PRO A 17 -6.79 -14.38 9.56
C PRO A 17 -7.24 -14.21 11.02
N ASP A 18 -6.42 -14.65 11.98
CA ASP A 18 -6.75 -14.65 13.41
C ASP A 18 -6.90 -13.24 14.01
N SER A 19 -6.21 -12.25 13.43
CA SER A 19 -6.21 -10.86 13.90
C SER A 19 -6.91 -9.90 12.95
N HIS A 20 -7.23 -10.31 11.72
CA HIS A 20 -7.86 -9.48 10.69
C HIS A 20 -9.11 -8.79 11.20
N GLN A 21 -10.08 -9.56 11.73
CA GLN A 21 -11.37 -9.03 12.16
C GLN A 21 -11.24 -7.99 13.28
N ARG A 22 -10.35 -8.24 14.25
CA ARG A 22 -10.09 -7.31 15.35
C ARG A 22 -9.40 -6.05 14.86
N THR A 23 -8.38 -6.18 14.03
CA THR A 23 -7.65 -5.05 13.44
C THR A 23 -8.57 -4.16 12.61
N LYS A 24 -9.45 -4.77 11.79
CA LYS A 24 -10.46 -4.05 11.01
C LYS A 24 -11.40 -3.23 11.91
N ALA A 25 -11.93 -3.83 12.97
CA ALA A 25 -12.81 -3.15 13.91
C ALA A 25 -12.12 -1.95 14.59
N TYR A 26 -10.84 -2.08 14.98
CA TYR A 26 -10.09 -0.97 15.56
C TYR A 26 -9.82 0.16 14.56
N LEU A 27 -9.51 -0.16 13.31
CA LEU A 27 -9.32 0.84 12.25
C LEU A 27 -10.60 1.65 12.00
N GLU A 28 -11.76 0.97 11.92
CA GLU A 28 -13.06 1.62 11.78
C GLU A 28 -13.41 2.50 12.98
N GLN A 29 -13.15 2.03 14.20
CA GLN A 29 -13.33 2.84 15.41
C GLN A 29 -12.43 4.08 15.42
N MET A 30 -11.19 3.97 14.92
CA MET A 30 -10.27 5.10 14.84
C MET A 30 -10.78 6.16 13.88
N MET A 31 -11.31 5.75 12.72
CA MET A 31 -11.94 6.65 11.74
C MET A 31 -13.22 7.31 12.28
N ARG A 32 -14.05 6.56 13.03
CA ARG A 32 -15.22 7.13 13.70
C ARG A 32 -14.84 8.12 14.81
N LYS A 33 -13.83 7.80 15.62
CA LYS A 33 -13.34 8.73 16.65
C LYS A 33 -12.77 10.01 16.04
N LYS A 34 -12.10 9.90 14.88
CA LYS A 34 -11.62 11.06 14.11
C LYS A 34 -12.75 11.99 13.67
N SER A 35 -13.92 11.44 13.28
CA SER A 35 -15.04 12.26 12.80
C SER A 35 -15.87 12.89 13.91
N VAL A 36 -16.00 12.21 15.06
CA VAL A 36 -16.82 12.70 16.19
C VAL A 36 -16.00 13.57 17.16
N THR A 37 -14.69 13.37 17.22
CA THR A 37 -13.79 14.19 18.06
C THR A 37 -13.20 15.32 17.23
N ALA A 38 -13.31 16.56 17.69
CA ALA A 38 -12.61 17.71 17.10
C ALA A 38 -11.10 17.64 17.39
N LEU A 39 -10.40 16.77 16.66
CA LEU A 39 -8.95 16.64 16.71
C LEU A 39 -8.29 17.75 15.88
N ASP A 40 -7.09 18.16 16.29
CA ASP A 40 -6.25 19.01 15.46
C ASP A 40 -5.97 18.36 14.09
N SER A 41 -5.90 19.18 13.05
CA SER A 41 -5.69 18.76 11.66
C SER A 41 -4.51 17.80 11.49
N ARG A 42 -3.43 18.01 12.26
CA ARG A 42 -2.25 17.12 12.22
C ARG A 42 -2.60 15.69 12.62
N TYR A 43 -3.43 15.48 13.63
CA TYR A 43 -3.84 14.15 14.08
C TYR A 43 -4.84 13.51 13.12
N VAL A 44 -5.72 14.30 12.52
CA VAL A 44 -6.65 13.84 11.48
C VAL A 44 -5.88 13.22 10.32
N THR A 45 -4.90 13.95 9.78
CA THR A 45 -4.05 13.47 8.68
C THR A 45 -3.24 12.23 9.08
N MET A 46 -2.70 12.20 10.30
CA MET A 46 -1.93 11.04 10.79
C MET A 46 -2.79 9.78 10.91
N ILE A 47 -4.06 9.90 11.29
CA ILE A 47 -5.01 8.79 11.36
C ILE A 47 -5.33 8.26 9.96
N GLU A 48 -5.60 9.15 9.00
CA GLU A 48 -5.91 8.78 7.62
C GLU A 48 -4.74 8.06 6.95
N ASN A 49 -3.52 8.61 7.09
CA ASN A 49 -2.31 8.00 6.53
C ASN A 49 -2.08 6.60 7.09
N ALA A 50 -2.20 6.41 8.40
CA ALA A 50 -2.06 5.09 9.02
C ALA A 50 -3.16 4.11 8.56
N TYR A 51 -4.41 4.59 8.44
CA TYR A 51 -5.53 3.77 7.96
C TYR A 51 -5.29 3.25 6.53
N TYR A 52 -4.99 4.15 5.59
CA TYR A 52 -4.75 3.79 4.20
C TYR A 52 -3.42 3.05 4.00
N HIS A 53 -2.46 3.21 4.92
CA HIS A 53 -1.26 2.40 4.93
C HIS A 53 -1.59 0.92 5.23
N VAL A 54 -2.47 0.65 6.19
CA VAL A 54 -2.81 -0.72 6.60
C VAL A 54 -3.81 -1.36 5.64
N ASN A 55 -4.85 -0.63 5.27
CA ASN A 55 -5.88 -1.06 4.34
C ASN A 55 -5.83 -0.18 3.07
N PRO A 56 -4.87 -0.44 2.18
CA PRO A 56 -4.80 0.30 0.93
C PRO A 56 -6.09 0.06 0.12
N PRO A 57 -6.62 1.09 -0.57
CA PRO A 57 -7.77 0.91 -1.44
C PRO A 57 -7.45 -0.15 -2.50
N GLU A 58 -8.48 -0.85 -2.97
CA GLU A 58 -8.34 -1.80 -4.08
C GLU A 58 -7.76 -1.06 -5.29
N LEU A 59 -6.47 -1.27 -5.51
CA LEU A 59 -5.83 -0.86 -6.76
C LEU A 59 -6.40 -1.78 -7.84
N ALA A 60 -6.85 -1.18 -8.94
CA ALA A 60 -7.21 -1.96 -10.11
C ALA A 60 -6.08 -2.96 -10.38
N PRO A 61 -6.38 -4.27 -10.52
CA PRO A 61 -5.35 -5.26 -10.75
C PRO A 61 -4.52 -4.81 -11.94
N TYR A 62 -3.19 -4.81 -11.76
CA TYR A 62 -2.29 -4.44 -12.83
C TYR A 62 -2.51 -5.42 -13.99
N VAL A 63 -3.22 -4.96 -15.02
CA VAL A 63 -3.41 -5.75 -16.23
C VAL A 63 -2.10 -5.69 -16.98
N LYS A 64 -1.30 -6.76 -16.88
CA LYS A 64 -0.16 -6.92 -17.77
C LYS A 64 -0.72 -6.97 -19.18
N LYS A 65 -0.45 -5.94 -19.99
CA LYS A 65 -0.84 -5.93 -21.40
C LYS A 65 -0.29 -7.21 -22.03
N GLU A 66 -1.17 -8.07 -22.53
CA GLU A 66 -0.74 -9.22 -23.32
C GLU A 66 -0.01 -8.69 -24.56
N ARG A 67 1.25 -9.07 -24.70
CA ARG A 67 2.11 -8.62 -25.79
C ARG A 67 2.61 -9.86 -26.51
N PRO A 68 2.66 -9.84 -27.85
CA PRO A 68 3.29 -10.91 -28.61
C PRO A 68 4.76 -11.09 -28.20
N PRO A 69 5.31 -12.32 -28.29
CA PRO A 69 6.71 -12.60 -27.90
C PRO A 69 7.74 -11.69 -28.55
N MET A 70 7.53 -11.27 -29.82
CA MET A 70 8.41 -10.32 -30.50
C MET A 70 8.52 -8.96 -29.78
N HIS A 71 7.41 -8.43 -29.26
CA HIS A 71 7.40 -7.15 -28.57
C HIS A 71 8.06 -7.24 -27.20
N GLU A 72 7.93 -8.38 -26.51
CA GLU A 72 8.66 -8.63 -25.25
C GLU A 72 10.17 -8.75 -25.51
N PHE A 73 10.59 -9.41 -26.59
CA PHE A 73 11.99 -9.54 -26.98
C PHE A 73 12.65 -8.20 -27.30
N ILE A 74 12.01 -7.35 -28.12
CA ILE A 74 12.51 -6.00 -28.43
C ILE A 74 12.69 -5.18 -27.15
N ARG A 75 11.72 -5.26 -26.22
CA ARG A 75 11.77 -4.53 -24.95
C ARG A 75 12.90 -5.02 -24.06
N LYS A 76 13.14 -6.34 -24.01
CA LYS A 76 14.29 -6.91 -23.30
C LYS A 76 15.60 -6.32 -23.81
N ILE A 77 15.79 -6.31 -25.13
CA ILE A 77 17.01 -5.77 -25.74
C ILE A 77 17.17 -4.28 -25.39
N LEU A 78 16.13 -3.46 -25.57
CA LEU A 78 16.20 -2.03 -25.36
C LEU A 78 16.43 -1.63 -23.89
N TYR A 79 15.77 -2.29 -22.94
CA TYR A 79 15.73 -1.84 -21.54
C TYR A 79 16.56 -2.69 -20.58
N GLN A 80 17.05 -3.85 -21.00
CA GLN A 80 17.88 -4.72 -20.15
C GLN A 80 19.27 -4.94 -20.76
N ASP A 81 19.34 -5.22 -22.06
CA ASP A 81 20.59 -5.63 -22.69
C ASP A 81 21.41 -4.42 -23.19
N LEU A 82 20.77 -3.42 -23.81
CA LEU A 82 21.40 -2.20 -24.33
C LEU A 82 21.63 -1.09 -23.29
N THR A 83 20.98 -1.18 -22.13
CA THR A 83 21.12 -0.17 -21.06
C THR A 83 22.37 -0.40 -20.19
N LYS A 84 23.07 -1.52 -20.38
CA LYS A 84 24.40 -1.72 -19.82
C LYS A 84 25.38 -0.87 -20.63
N PRO A 85 26.12 0.08 -20.03
CA PRO A 85 27.14 0.80 -20.76
C PRO A 85 28.17 -0.20 -21.27
N ASN A 86 28.43 -0.17 -22.58
CA ASN A 86 29.61 -0.81 -23.17
C ASN A 86 30.85 -0.04 -22.72
N THR A 87 31.25 -0.18 -21.47
CA THR A 87 32.59 0.16 -21.00
C THR A 87 33.35 -1.14 -20.80
N ASP A 88 33.87 -1.64 -21.92
CA ASP A 88 35.25 -2.11 -21.99
C ASP A 88 36.11 -0.92 -22.46
#